data_AF-A0AA96XKC6-F1
#
_entry.id   AF-A0AA96XKC6-F1
#
_cell.length_a   1.000
_cell.length_b   1.000
_cell.length_c   1.000
_cell.angle_alpha   90.00
_cell.angle_beta   90.00
_cell.angle_gamma   90.00
#
_symmetry.space_group_name_H-M   'P 1'
#
loop_
_entity.id
_entity.type
_entity.pdbx_description
1 polymer ?
#
loop_
_entity_poly.entity_id
_entity_poly.type
_entity_poly.pdbx_seq_one_letter_code
_entity_poly.pdbx_strand_id
1 'polypeptide(L)'
;MKTTTSDMGRNRTGVATSPIDSADITQEAEKHQPSHLGDGSLLLQVRQIYARESEGLGSVPPPVSLKGVAKTAVDALKGSKPTVFIDKLGERLAFERSGTRLYEGALAKFDVYGSWEGGPTREGLEKIYNDELSHFLMLTEALKSLGADPTAMTPSADVAAVVSQGLPLLIADPRANLRQSLEALLVAELADNAGWEMLIELARDLGHDTLADRFQLALDSEVQHLLWVRGWLAAGVSVEARGAPAREERAGTQPRV
;
A
#
# COMPACT_ATOMS: atom_id res chain seq x y z
N MET A 1 25.59 -1.67 7.75
CA MET A 1 24.14 -1.91 7.72
C MET A 1 23.84 -2.95 6.63
N LYS A 2 22.87 -3.85 6.81
CA LYS A 2 22.63 -4.96 5.86
C LYS A 2 21.87 -4.44 4.64
N THR A 3 22.50 -4.43 3.47
CA THR A 3 21.91 -3.97 2.19
C THR A 3 21.38 -5.13 1.33
N THR A 4 21.78 -6.36 1.66
CA THR A 4 21.35 -7.62 1.05
C THR A 4 20.23 -8.26 1.87
N THR A 5 19.32 -9.01 1.24
CA THR A 5 18.20 -9.66 1.96
C THR A 5 18.38 -11.16 2.11
N SER A 6 18.98 -11.82 1.13
CA SER A 6 18.91 -13.27 0.95
C SER A 6 20.19 -14.02 1.35
N ASP A 7 21.01 -13.43 2.21
CA ASP A 7 22.23 -14.07 2.69
C ASP A 7 21.94 -15.32 3.52
N MET A 8 22.79 -16.34 3.35
CA MET A 8 22.81 -17.48 4.25
C MET A 8 23.03 -17.01 5.69
N GLY A 9 22.15 -17.45 6.59
CA GLY A 9 22.17 -17.02 7.98
C GLY A 9 21.48 -18.01 8.90
N ARG A 10 21.49 -17.70 10.19
CA ARG A 10 20.90 -18.56 11.23
C ARG A 10 19.38 -18.34 11.31
N ASN A 11 18.66 -18.76 10.28
CA ASN A 11 17.21 -18.83 10.31
C ASN A 11 16.79 -19.88 11.36
N ARG A 12 15.85 -19.52 12.25
CA ARG A 12 15.35 -20.39 13.32
C ARG A 12 14.04 -21.08 12.95
N THR A 13 13.58 -20.91 11.70
CA THR A 13 12.40 -21.59 11.17
C THR A 13 12.81 -22.75 10.27
N GLY A 14 11.90 -23.73 10.14
CA GLY A 14 12.11 -24.96 9.36
C GLY A 14 12.41 -26.17 10.24
N VAL A 15 11.48 -27.14 10.24
CA VAL A 15 11.52 -28.37 11.05
C VAL A 15 12.83 -29.16 10.90
N ALA A 16 13.41 -29.15 9.69
CA ALA A 16 14.67 -29.82 9.38
C ALA A 16 15.88 -29.25 10.14
N THR A 17 15.79 -28.02 10.67
CA THR A 17 16.87 -27.41 11.44
C THR A 17 16.89 -27.81 12.92
N SER A 18 15.84 -28.48 13.41
CA SER A 18 15.79 -29.05 14.77
C SER A 18 15.15 -30.45 14.78
N PRO A 19 15.89 -31.50 14.36
CA PRO A 19 15.33 -32.85 14.24
C PRO A 19 14.91 -33.48 15.57
N ILE A 20 15.53 -33.06 16.69
CA ILE A 20 15.20 -33.56 18.04
C ILE A 20 13.84 -32.99 18.48
N ASP A 21 13.71 -31.66 18.55
CA ASP A 21 12.47 -31.00 18.99
C ASP A 21 11.28 -31.40 18.09
N SER A 22 11.54 -31.60 16.80
CA SER A 22 10.53 -31.99 15.83
C SER A 22 10.00 -33.42 16.06
N ALA A 23 10.89 -34.33 16.47
CA ALA A 23 10.49 -35.69 16.83
C ALA A 23 9.63 -35.69 18.09
N ASP A 24 10.01 -34.89 19.10
CA ASP A 24 9.26 -34.75 20.35
C ASP A 24 7.88 -34.14 20.10
N ILE A 25 7.78 -33.05 19.32
CA ILE A 25 6.49 -32.43 18.96
C ILE A 25 5.58 -33.44 18.24
N THR A 26 6.13 -34.22 17.30
CA THR A 26 5.35 -35.22 16.56
C THR A 26 4.83 -36.31 17.49
N GLN A 27 5.69 -36.85 18.35
CA GLN A 27 5.32 -37.87 19.32
C GLN A 27 4.26 -37.36 20.31
N GLU A 28 4.38 -36.13 20.79
CA GLU A 28 3.38 -35.55 21.70
C GLU A 28 2.06 -35.25 20.99
N ALA A 29 2.08 -34.80 19.73
CA ALA A 29 0.87 -34.62 18.94
C ALA A 29 0.12 -35.94 18.69
N GLU A 30 0.84 -37.06 18.51
CA GLU A 30 0.22 -38.39 18.38
C GLU A 30 -0.44 -38.88 19.68
N LYS A 31 0.11 -38.49 20.84
CA LYS A 31 -0.44 -38.85 22.16
C LYS A 31 -1.72 -38.09 22.50
N HIS A 32 -1.94 -36.91 21.92
CA HIS A 32 -3.04 -36.02 22.27
C HIS A 32 -3.99 -35.82 21.09
N GLN A 33 -5.14 -36.50 21.12
CA GLN A 33 -6.18 -36.26 20.13
C GLN A 33 -6.77 -34.85 20.30
N PRO A 34 -6.92 -34.07 19.22
CA PRO A 34 -7.63 -32.80 19.27
C PRO A 34 -9.04 -32.97 19.85
N SER A 35 -9.50 -32.03 20.66
CA SER A 35 -10.87 -32.02 21.20
C SER A 35 -11.94 -31.76 20.14
N HIS A 36 -11.55 -31.44 18.90
CA HIS A 36 -12.42 -31.23 17.75
C HIS A 36 -11.72 -31.66 16.46
N LEU A 37 -12.48 -32.14 15.48
CA LEU A 37 -11.97 -32.61 14.18
C LEU A 37 -11.34 -31.52 13.30
N GLY A 38 -11.42 -30.25 13.71
CA GLY A 38 -10.86 -29.14 12.94
C GLY A 38 -11.48 -28.90 11.55
N ASP A 39 -12.71 -29.37 11.29
CA ASP A 39 -13.39 -29.24 9.98
C ASP A 39 -13.83 -27.81 9.61
N GLY A 40 -13.58 -26.84 10.49
CA GLY A 40 -13.90 -25.43 10.29
C GLY A 40 -15.37 -25.04 10.50
N SER A 41 -16.26 -25.99 10.82
CA SER A 41 -17.70 -25.75 10.95
C SER A 41 -18.04 -24.73 12.05
N LEU A 42 -17.37 -24.82 13.21
CA LEU A 42 -17.55 -23.85 14.31
C LEU A 42 -17.02 -22.45 13.95
N LEU A 43 -15.87 -22.37 13.27
CA LEU A 43 -15.33 -21.09 12.79
C LEU A 43 -16.28 -20.44 11.79
N LEU A 44 -16.92 -21.23 10.91
CA LEU A 44 -17.92 -20.74 9.97
C LEU A 44 -19.14 -20.17 10.71
N GLN A 45 -19.65 -20.86 11.73
CA GLN A 45 -20.79 -20.39 12.52
C GLN A 45 -20.50 -19.03 13.17
N VAL A 46 -19.33 -18.87 13.81
CA VAL A 46 -18.93 -17.60 14.42
C VAL A 46 -18.81 -16.49 13.37
N ARG A 47 -18.18 -16.77 12.22
CA ARG A 47 -18.09 -15.81 11.10
C ARG A 47 -19.46 -15.38 10.58
N GLN A 48 -20.42 -16.30 10.51
CA GLN A 48 -21.79 -15.98 10.08
C GLN A 48 -22.52 -15.07 11.08
N ILE A 49 -22.30 -15.27 12.39
CA ILE A 49 -22.86 -14.40 13.43
C ILE A 49 -22.31 -12.99 13.25
N TYR A 50 -20.98 -12.83 13.23
CA TYR A 50 -20.35 -11.51 13.08
C TYR A 50 -20.70 -10.83 11.75
N ALA A 51 -20.80 -11.58 10.66
CA ALA A 51 -21.19 -11.01 9.37
C ALA A 51 -22.64 -10.49 9.35
N ARG A 52 -23.55 -11.08 10.16
CA ARG A 52 -24.95 -10.64 10.26
C ARG A 52 -25.14 -9.50 11.26
N GLU A 53 -24.36 -9.49 12.34
CA GLU A 53 -24.50 -8.53 13.44
C GLU A 53 -23.70 -7.24 13.23
N SER A 54 -22.76 -7.22 12.28
CA SER A 54 -21.96 -6.04 11.98
C SER A 54 -22.80 -4.89 11.39
N GLU A 55 -22.56 -3.67 11.87
CA GLU A 55 -23.22 -2.43 11.40
C GLU A 55 -22.64 -1.90 10.05
N GLY A 56 -21.72 -2.63 9.43
CA GLY A 56 -21.02 -2.22 8.20
C GLY A 56 -19.81 -1.31 8.45
N LEU A 57 -19.13 -0.90 7.37
CA LEU A 57 -17.88 -0.11 7.41
C LEU A 57 -18.10 1.41 7.48
N GLY A 58 -19.30 1.85 7.86
CA GLY A 58 -19.65 3.27 7.98
C GLY A 58 -20.57 3.79 6.87
N SER A 59 -20.56 5.10 6.65
CA SER A 59 -21.41 5.78 5.66
C SER A 59 -20.77 7.06 5.12
N VAL A 60 -21.20 7.49 3.92
CA VAL A 60 -20.83 8.80 3.38
C VAL A 60 -21.62 9.88 4.12
N PRO A 61 -20.98 10.90 4.73
CA PRO A 61 -21.70 11.93 5.47
C PRO A 61 -22.53 12.82 4.53
N PRO A 62 -23.61 13.44 5.04
CA PRO A 62 -24.37 14.40 4.25
C PRO A 62 -23.50 15.62 3.87
N PRO A 63 -23.80 16.31 2.75
CA PRO A 63 -23.08 17.52 2.37
C PRO A 63 -23.16 18.60 3.45
N VAL A 64 -22.05 19.27 3.72
CA VAL A 64 -21.95 20.29 4.80
C VAL A 64 -22.47 21.67 4.37
N SER A 65 -22.82 21.85 3.10
CA SER A 65 -23.29 23.13 2.55
C SER A 65 -24.70 23.03 1.94
N LEU A 66 -25.49 24.10 2.07
CA LEU A 66 -26.83 24.19 1.49
C LEU A 66 -26.82 23.97 -0.04
N LYS A 67 -25.78 24.46 -0.73
CA LYS A 67 -25.57 24.24 -2.16
C LYS A 67 -25.32 22.75 -2.47
N GLY A 68 -24.52 22.07 -1.64
CA GLY A 68 -24.26 20.64 -1.76
C GLY A 68 -25.52 19.81 -1.58
N VAL A 69 -26.33 20.11 -0.57
CA VAL A 69 -27.62 19.45 -0.32
C VAL A 69 -28.56 19.57 -1.53
N ALA A 70 -28.70 20.78 -2.09
CA ALA A 70 -29.55 20.99 -3.27
C ALA A 70 -29.05 20.20 -4.50
N LYS A 71 -27.74 20.17 -4.73
CA LYS A 71 -27.13 19.43 -5.85
C LYS A 71 -27.36 17.91 -5.71
N THR A 72 -27.08 17.35 -4.53
CA THR A 72 -27.30 15.91 -4.26
C THR A 72 -28.75 15.51 -4.48
N ALA A 73 -29.71 16.34 -4.07
CA ALA A 73 -31.13 16.08 -4.30
C ALA A 73 -31.49 16.03 -5.79
N VAL A 74 -30.97 16.96 -6.60
CA VAL A 74 -31.18 16.97 -8.06
C VAL A 74 -30.59 15.72 -8.72
N ASP A 75 -29.37 15.34 -8.34
CA ASP A 75 -28.69 14.18 -8.93
C ASP A 75 -29.39 12.86 -8.54
N ALA A 76 -29.88 12.75 -7.30
CA ALA A 76 -30.70 11.63 -6.86
C ALA A 76 -32.03 11.51 -7.64
N LEU A 77 -32.68 12.64 -7.94
CA LEU A 77 -33.90 12.67 -8.76
C LEU A 77 -33.68 12.22 -10.21
N LYS A 78 -32.44 12.33 -10.72
CA LYS A 78 -32.03 11.78 -12.02
C LYS A 78 -31.73 10.27 -11.99
N GLY A 79 -31.91 9.62 -10.84
CA GLY A 79 -31.64 8.18 -10.65
C GLY A 79 -30.17 7.85 -10.40
N SER A 80 -29.29 8.85 -10.34
CA SER A 80 -27.88 8.64 -10.00
C SER A 80 -27.70 8.52 -8.48
N LYS A 81 -26.70 7.75 -8.03
CA LYS A 81 -26.29 7.70 -6.61
C LYS A 81 -24.98 8.47 -6.43
N PRO A 82 -25.02 9.81 -6.30
CA PRO A 82 -23.81 10.65 -6.22
C PRO A 82 -22.92 10.28 -5.03
N THR A 83 -23.48 9.63 -3.99
CA THR A 83 -22.73 9.11 -2.85
C THR A 83 -21.70 8.05 -3.23
N VAL A 84 -21.90 7.29 -4.32
CA VAL A 84 -20.91 6.31 -4.80
C VAL A 84 -19.64 7.00 -5.27
N PHE A 85 -19.79 8.12 -5.99
CA PHE A 85 -18.63 8.88 -6.46
C PHE A 85 -17.88 9.55 -5.31
N ILE A 86 -18.61 10.12 -4.34
CA ILE A 86 -17.99 10.66 -3.12
C ILE A 86 -17.26 9.58 -2.33
N ASP A 87 -17.84 8.38 -2.22
CA ASP A 87 -17.20 7.26 -1.54
C ASP A 87 -15.88 6.84 -2.23
N LYS A 88 -15.87 6.73 -3.56
CA LYS A 88 -14.66 6.41 -4.33
C LYS A 88 -13.61 7.52 -4.36
N LEU A 89 -14.03 8.79 -4.32
CA LEU A 89 -13.11 9.91 -4.09
C LEU A 89 -12.49 9.85 -2.69
N GLY A 90 -13.27 9.47 -1.67
CA GLY A 90 -12.78 9.25 -0.31
C GLY A 90 -11.76 8.11 -0.24
N GLU A 91 -12.03 7.00 -0.94
CA GLU A 91 -11.09 5.90 -1.13
C GLU A 91 -9.77 6.38 -1.71
N ARG A 92 -9.83 7.09 -2.85
CA ARG A 92 -8.62 7.55 -3.53
C ARG A 92 -7.85 8.52 -2.66
N LEU A 93 -8.53 9.51 -2.07
CA LEU A 93 -7.89 10.47 -1.17
C LEU A 93 -7.17 9.80 0.01
N ALA A 94 -7.79 8.79 0.62
CA ALA A 94 -7.18 8.05 1.71
C ALA A 94 -5.92 7.30 1.26
N PHE A 95 -5.92 6.77 0.04
CA PHE A 95 -4.79 6.06 -0.55
C PHE A 95 -3.61 7.00 -0.86
N GLU A 96 -3.82 8.12 -1.56
CA GLU A 96 -2.75 9.10 -1.86
C GLU A 96 -2.12 9.66 -0.57
N ARG A 97 -2.94 9.88 0.47
CA ARG A 97 -2.45 10.29 1.79
C ARG A 97 -1.47 9.28 2.37
N SER A 98 -1.73 7.99 2.19
CA SER A 98 -0.80 6.94 2.58
C SER A 98 0.41 6.88 1.65
N GLY A 99 0.22 7.03 0.34
CA GLY A 99 1.28 7.09 -0.69
C GLY A 99 2.39 8.10 -0.35
N THR A 100 2.01 9.33 0.00
CA THR A 100 2.98 10.36 0.44
C THR A 100 3.86 9.90 1.62
N ARG A 101 3.30 9.16 2.58
CA ARG A 101 4.04 8.62 3.73
C ARG A 101 4.91 7.41 3.37
N LEU A 102 4.49 6.59 2.41
CA LEU A 102 5.30 5.49 1.89
C LEU A 102 6.57 6.03 1.24
N TYR A 103 6.45 7.07 0.42
CA TYR A 103 7.61 7.67 -0.25
C TYR A 103 8.50 8.50 0.66
N GLU A 104 7.95 9.19 1.68
CA GLU A 104 8.74 9.79 2.76
C GLU A 104 9.59 8.72 3.48
N GLY A 105 8.99 7.57 3.80
CA GLY A 105 9.71 6.45 4.39
C GLY A 105 10.76 5.86 3.44
N ALA A 106 10.46 5.74 2.15
CA ALA A 106 11.41 5.26 1.15
C ALA A 106 12.61 6.21 1.00
N LEU A 107 12.41 7.53 1.04
CA LEU A 107 13.48 8.52 1.07
C LEU A 107 14.35 8.34 2.32
N ALA A 108 13.76 8.17 3.50
CA ALA A 108 14.51 7.90 4.72
C ALA A 108 15.34 6.59 4.62
N LYS A 109 14.80 5.55 3.97
CA LYS A 109 15.56 4.31 3.69
C LYS A 109 16.67 4.57 2.67
N PHE A 110 16.44 5.37 1.64
CA PHE A 110 17.46 5.75 0.66
C PHE A 110 18.62 6.48 1.32
N ASP A 111 18.37 7.41 2.24
CA ASP A 111 19.39 8.16 2.96
C ASP A 111 20.36 7.25 3.74
N VAL A 112 19.85 6.12 4.20
CA VAL A 112 20.59 5.19 5.07
C VAL A 112 21.25 4.06 4.27
N TYR A 113 20.53 3.45 3.33
CA TYR A 113 20.98 2.26 2.60
C TYR A 113 21.61 2.59 1.23
N GLY A 114 21.36 3.79 0.71
CA GLY A 114 21.75 4.18 -0.65
C GLY A 114 20.95 3.46 -1.73
N SER A 115 21.53 3.44 -2.93
CA SER A 115 20.96 2.80 -4.11
C SER A 115 21.90 1.74 -4.70
N TRP A 116 21.53 1.18 -5.84
CA TRP A 116 22.27 0.20 -6.62
C TRP A 116 22.22 0.53 -8.11
N GLU A 117 22.99 -0.19 -8.91
CA GLU A 117 22.97 -0.06 -10.37
C GLU A 117 21.57 -0.34 -10.93
N GLY A 118 20.96 0.65 -11.59
CA GLY A 118 19.57 0.58 -12.06
C GLY A 118 18.52 0.72 -10.96
N GLY A 119 18.92 1.07 -9.74
CA GLY A 119 18.03 1.37 -8.63
C GLY A 119 17.48 2.80 -8.63
N PRO A 120 16.74 3.18 -7.58
CA PRO A 120 16.16 4.52 -7.47
C PRO A 120 17.23 5.61 -7.40
N THR A 121 16.92 6.80 -7.91
CA THR A 121 17.65 8.03 -7.58
C THR A 121 16.89 8.81 -6.52
N ARG A 122 17.56 9.72 -5.82
CA ARG A 122 16.86 10.63 -4.89
C ARG A 122 15.82 11.44 -5.63
N GLU A 123 16.19 12.02 -6.76
CA GLU A 123 15.33 12.86 -7.58
C GLU A 123 14.10 12.08 -8.09
N GLY A 124 14.27 10.80 -8.42
CA GLY A 124 13.18 9.92 -8.82
C GLY A 124 12.19 9.70 -7.68
N LEU A 125 12.67 9.35 -6.48
CA LEU A 125 11.83 9.18 -5.30
C LEU A 125 11.14 10.48 -4.87
N GLU A 126 11.85 11.61 -4.91
CA GLU A 126 11.29 12.93 -4.61
C GLU A 126 10.24 13.36 -5.63
N LYS A 127 10.44 13.03 -6.91
CA LYS A 127 9.41 13.28 -7.93
C LYS A 127 8.12 12.55 -7.59
N ILE A 128 8.19 11.23 -7.33
CA ILE A 128 6.99 10.46 -6.98
C ILE A 128 6.34 11.05 -5.73
N TYR A 129 7.11 11.30 -4.67
CA TYR A 129 6.60 11.93 -3.45
C TYR A 129 5.83 13.24 -3.70
N ASN A 130 6.35 14.11 -4.58
CA ASN A 130 5.70 15.39 -4.88
C ASN A 130 4.44 15.21 -5.74
N ASP A 131 4.45 14.25 -6.67
CA ASP A 131 3.28 13.93 -7.50
C ASP A 131 2.14 13.37 -6.63
N GLU A 132 2.43 12.42 -5.74
CA GLU A 132 1.51 11.87 -4.73
C GLU A 132 0.89 12.98 -3.85
N LEU A 133 1.70 13.93 -3.40
CA LEU A 133 1.20 15.08 -2.64
C LEU A 133 0.26 15.96 -3.49
N SER A 134 0.60 16.17 -4.76
CA SER A 134 -0.23 16.90 -5.72
C SER A 134 -1.58 16.19 -5.92
N HIS A 135 -1.57 14.86 -6.07
CA HIS A 135 -2.75 14.03 -6.25
C HIS A 135 -3.67 14.09 -5.02
N PHE A 136 -3.11 13.95 -3.82
CA PHE A 136 -3.83 14.11 -2.56
C PHE A 136 -4.52 15.49 -2.46
N LEU A 137 -3.80 16.56 -2.80
CA LEU A 137 -4.35 17.93 -2.77
C LEU A 137 -5.44 18.13 -3.83
N MET A 138 -5.26 17.57 -5.02
CA MET A 138 -6.23 17.61 -6.11
C MET A 138 -7.55 16.92 -5.72
N LEU A 139 -7.50 15.73 -5.11
CA LEU A 139 -8.68 15.02 -4.61
C LEU A 139 -9.36 15.76 -3.45
N THR A 140 -8.57 16.38 -2.57
CA THR A 140 -9.10 17.23 -1.49
C THR A 140 -9.93 18.38 -2.06
N GLU A 141 -9.44 19.03 -3.12
CA GLU A 141 -10.16 20.09 -3.83
C GLU A 141 -11.42 19.55 -4.52
N ALA A 142 -11.31 18.40 -5.20
CA ALA A 142 -12.43 17.77 -5.88
C ALA A 142 -13.60 17.48 -4.91
N LEU A 143 -13.32 16.85 -3.76
CA LEU A 143 -14.32 16.59 -2.72
C LEU A 143 -14.97 17.87 -2.20
N LYS A 144 -14.17 18.90 -1.89
CA LYS A 144 -14.68 20.21 -1.46
C LYS A 144 -15.58 20.86 -2.51
N SER A 145 -15.21 20.78 -3.79
CA SER A 145 -16.00 21.35 -4.90
C SER A 145 -17.38 20.69 -5.06
N LEU A 146 -17.48 19.41 -4.66
CA LEU A 146 -18.72 18.65 -4.63
C LEU A 146 -19.51 18.82 -3.32
N GLY A 147 -18.99 19.60 -2.37
CA GLY A 147 -19.63 19.87 -1.07
C GLY A 147 -19.43 18.75 -0.04
N ALA A 148 -18.51 17.83 -0.29
CA ALA A 148 -18.13 16.76 0.63
C ALA A 148 -17.00 17.18 1.57
N ASP A 149 -16.89 16.48 2.70
CA ASP A 149 -15.82 16.66 3.67
C ASP A 149 -14.65 15.71 3.36
N PRO A 150 -13.47 16.21 2.94
CA PRO A 150 -12.31 15.36 2.64
C PRO A 150 -11.68 14.73 3.88
N THR A 151 -12.12 15.07 5.09
CA THR A 151 -11.62 14.45 6.33
C THR A 151 -12.43 13.23 6.75
N ALA A 152 -13.58 12.98 6.10
CA ALA A 152 -14.44 11.86 6.42
C ALA A 152 -13.80 10.51 6.04
N MET A 153 -13.89 9.53 6.94
CA MET A 153 -13.63 8.13 6.59
C MET A 153 -14.90 7.56 5.97
N THR A 154 -14.90 7.42 4.64
CA THR A 154 -16.00 6.77 3.92
C THR A 154 -15.85 5.25 3.94
N PRO A 155 -16.91 4.47 3.65
CA PRO A 155 -16.81 3.01 3.62
C PRO A 155 -15.69 2.48 2.73
N SER A 156 -15.53 3.03 1.52
CA SER A 156 -14.47 2.61 0.62
C SER A 156 -13.08 3.07 1.10
N ALA A 157 -12.97 4.22 1.79
CA ALA A 157 -11.73 4.65 2.44
C ALA A 157 -11.29 3.69 3.56
N ASP A 158 -12.24 3.18 4.35
CA ASP A 158 -11.98 2.16 5.38
C ASP A 158 -11.46 0.86 4.71
N VAL A 159 -12.16 0.38 3.68
CA VAL A 159 -11.72 -0.80 2.89
C VAL A 159 -10.29 -0.64 2.39
N ALA A 160 -9.98 0.49 1.74
CA ALA A 160 -8.63 0.74 1.22
C ALA A 160 -7.57 0.76 2.32
N ALA A 161 -7.89 1.30 3.50
CA ALA A 161 -6.99 1.30 4.65
C ALA A 161 -6.70 -0.13 5.16
N VAL A 162 -7.74 -0.96 5.28
CA VAL A 162 -7.60 -2.38 5.68
C VAL A 162 -6.79 -3.16 4.65
N VAL A 163 -7.12 -3.03 3.37
CA VAL A 163 -6.45 -3.75 2.27
C VAL A 163 -4.97 -3.37 2.20
N SER A 164 -4.64 -2.10 2.40
CA SER A 164 -3.27 -1.58 2.28
C SER A 164 -2.47 -1.56 3.59
N GLN A 165 -3.03 -2.05 4.71
CA GLN A 165 -2.43 -1.89 6.05
C GLN A 165 -0.97 -2.37 6.16
N GLY A 166 -0.58 -3.38 5.38
CA GLY A 166 0.77 -3.96 5.43
C GLY A 166 1.85 -3.08 4.83
N LEU A 167 1.48 -2.18 3.91
CA LEU A 167 2.43 -1.34 3.17
C LEU A 167 3.19 -0.38 4.10
N PRO A 168 2.52 0.49 4.90
CA PRO A 168 3.23 1.38 5.81
C PRO A 168 3.96 0.61 6.92
N LEU A 169 3.45 -0.55 7.34
CA LEU A 169 4.11 -1.40 8.33
C LEU A 169 5.47 -1.91 7.84
N LEU A 170 5.58 -2.33 6.58
CA LEU A 170 6.85 -2.76 6.01
C LEU A 170 7.82 -1.59 5.81
N ILE A 171 7.35 -0.46 5.28
CA ILE A 171 8.18 0.73 5.05
C ILE A 171 8.78 1.23 6.38
N ALA A 172 7.98 1.27 7.44
CA ALA A 172 8.41 1.73 8.75
C ALA A 172 9.26 0.70 9.53
N ASP A 173 9.29 -0.57 9.12
CA ASP A 173 10.02 -1.61 9.85
C ASP A 173 11.53 -1.30 9.83
N PRO A 174 12.20 -1.08 10.98
CA PRO A 174 13.63 -0.78 11.02
C PRO A 174 14.51 -1.94 10.54
N ARG A 175 13.95 -3.15 10.46
CA ARG A 175 14.63 -4.35 9.94
C ARG A 175 14.58 -4.43 8.42
N ALA A 176 13.66 -3.71 7.76
CA ALA A 176 13.54 -3.68 6.31
C ALA A 176 14.48 -2.65 5.68
N ASN A 177 15.16 -3.02 4.59
CA ASN A 177 15.96 -2.10 3.79
C ASN A 177 15.17 -1.52 2.61
N LEU A 178 15.76 -0.55 1.89
CA LEU A 178 15.11 0.10 0.75
C LEU A 178 14.64 -0.91 -0.33
N ARG A 179 15.42 -1.96 -0.61
CA ARG A 179 15.04 -2.95 -1.62
C ARG A 179 13.81 -3.75 -1.22
N GLN A 180 13.68 -4.12 0.06
CA GLN A 180 12.47 -4.76 0.58
C GLN A 180 11.28 -3.79 0.60
N SER A 181 11.53 -2.52 0.89
CA SER A 181 10.51 -1.46 0.82
C SER A 181 9.94 -1.29 -0.59
N LEU A 182 10.72 -1.51 -1.64
CA LEU A 182 10.22 -1.47 -3.03
C LEU A 182 9.17 -2.56 -3.34
N GLU A 183 9.12 -3.67 -2.59
CA GLU A 183 8.04 -4.65 -2.73
C GLU A 183 6.69 -4.06 -2.28
N ALA A 184 6.67 -3.34 -1.16
CA ALA A 184 5.47 -2.63 -0.71
C ALA A 184 5.09 -1.50 -1.67
N LEU A 185 6.08 -0.75 -2.18
CA LEU A 185 5.80 0.29 -3.17
C LEU A 185 5.24 -0.31 -4.46
N LEU A 186 5.77 -1.44 -4.96
CA LEU A 186 5.22 -2.07 -6.16
C LEU A 186 3.74 -2.47 -5.98
N VAL A 187 3.37 -2.97 -4.81
CA VAL A 187 1.96 -3.27 -4.49
C VAL A 187 1.12 -1.99 -4.45
N ALA A 188 1.64 -0.90 -3.86
CA ALA A 188 0.98 0.39 -3.84
C ALA A 188 0.71 0.91 -5.27
N GLU A 189 1.75 0.98 -6.10
CA GLU A 189 1.68 1.47 -7.49
C GLU A 189 0.69 0.68 -8.37
N LEU A 190 0.65 -0.64 -8.21
CA LEU A 190 -0.29 -1.49 -8.94
C LEU A 190 -1.74 -1.19 -8.54
N ALA A 191 -2.00 -1.06 -7.24
CA ALA A 191 -3.32 -0.70 -6.73
C ALA A 191 -3.67 0.75 -7.10
N ASP A 192 -2.67 1.62 -7.23
CA ASP A 192 -2.90 3.02 -7.52
C ASP A 192 -3.41 3.23 -8.94
N ASN A 193 -2.68 2.68 -9.91
CA ASN A 193 -3.04 2.72 -11.34
C ASN A 193 -4.47 2.20 -11.56
N ALA A 194 -4.81 1.03 -11.00
CA ALA A 194 -6.15 0.45 -11.12
C ALA A 194 -7.24 1.32 -10.46
N GLY A 195 -6.91 2.00 -9.37
CA GLY A 195 -7.83 2.92 -8.69
C GLY A 195 -8.12 4.17 -9.53
N TRP A 196 -7.09 4.75 -10.14
CA TRP A 196 -7.25 5.90 -11.04
C TRP A 196 -8.06 5.56 -12.29
N GLU A 197 -7.79 4.42 -12.95
CA GLU A 197 -8.57 3.95 -14.10
C GLU A 197 -10.06 3.86 -13.78
N MET A 198 -10.41 3.18 -12.67
CA MET A 198 -11.81 3.06 -12.21
C MET A 198 -12.43 4.44 -11.91
N LEU A 199 -11.69 5.33 -11.25
CA LEU A 199 -12.20 6.64 -10.85
C LEU A 199 -12.45 7.55 -12.05
N ILE A 200 -11.60 7.47 -13.08
CA ILE A 200 -11.77 8.18 -14.36
C ILE A 200 -13.03 7.71 -15.08
N GLU A 201 -13.21 6.39 -15.21
CA GLU A 201 -14.41 5.81 -15.83
C GLU A 201 -15.69 6.26 -15.11
N LEU A 202 -15.70 6.14 -13.77
CA LEU A 202 -16.83 6.57 -12.95
C LEU A 202 -17.10 8.08 -13.07
N ALA A 203 -16.06 8.91 -13.12
CA ALA A 203 -16.21 10.34 -13.31
C ALA A 203 -16.85 10.68 -14.67
N ARG A 204 -16.43 10.02 -15.76
CA ARG A 204 -17.01 10.20 -17.10
C ARG A 204 -18.46 9.74 -17.16
N ASP A 205 -18.77 8.57 -16.60
CA ASP A 205 -20.13 8.02 -16.58
C ASP A 205 -21.13 8.94 -15.84
N LEU A 206 -20.64 9.72 -14.88
CA LEU A 206 -21.42 10.68 -14.11
C LEU A 206 -21.38 12.11 -14.69
N GLY A 207 -20.74 12.32 -15.85
CA GLY A 207 -20.65 13.62 -16.53
C GLY A 207 -19.70 14.61 -15.85
N HIS A 208 -18.69 14.12 -15.13
CA HIS A 208 -17.62 14.90 -14.52
C HIS A 208 -16.36 14.94 -15.39
N ASP A 209 -16.51 15.24 -16.69
CA ASP A 209 -15.44 15.17 -17.69
C ASP A 209 -14.19 15.98 -17.29
N THR A 210 -14.37 17.20 -16.78
CA THR A 210 -13.23 18.03 -16.32
C THR A 210 -12.48 17.41 -15.14
N LEU A 211 -13.16 16.67 -14.25
CA LEU A 211 -12.47 15.94 -13.18
C LEU A 211 -11.77 14.71 -13.74
N ALA A 212 -12.42 13.98 -14.65
CA ALA A 212 -11.83 12.83 -15.33
C ALA A 212 -10.53 13.22 -16.07
N ASP A 213 -10.50 14.36 -16.75
CA ASP A 213 -9.31 14.86 -17.43
C ASP A 213 -8.17 15.19 -16.44
N ARG A 214 -8.50 15.75 -15.26
CA ARG A 214 -7.51 15.98 -14.20
C ARG A 214 -6.97 14.67 -13.63
N PHE A 215 -7.84 13.68 -13.45
CA PHE A 215 -7.46 12.34 -12.97
C PHE A 215 -6.62 11.60 -14.01
N GLN A 216 -6.84 11.83 -15.30
CA GLN A 216 -6.00 11.28 -16.36
C GLN A 216 -4.55 11.76 -16.24
N LEU A 217 -4.32 13.03 -15.90
CA LEU A 217 -2.96 13.55 -15.69
C LEU A 217 -2.26 12.89 -14.48
N ALA A 218 -3.02 12.53 -13.45
CA ALA A 218 -2.49 11.76 -12.33
C ALA A 218 -2.12 10.34 -12.77
N LEU A 219 -3.04 9.64 -13.46
CA LEU A 219 -2.78 8.31 -14.01
C LEU A 219 -1.54 8.27 -14.92
N ASP A 220 -1.35 9.30 -15.77
CA ASP A 220 -0.17 9.37 -16.64
C ASP A 220 1.14 9.42 -15.84
N SER A 221 1.12 10.04 -14.66
CA SER A 221 2.25 10.05 -13.72
C SER A 221 2.40 8.69 -13.02
N GLU A 222 1.29 8.09 -12.57
CA GLU A 222 1.30 6.78 -11.88
C GLU A 222 1.74 5.62 -12.77
N VAL A 223 1.45 5.68 -14.07
CA VAL A 223 2.00 4.70 -15.03
C VAL A 223 3.52 4.78 -15.04
N GLN A 224 4.09 5.98 -14.96
CA GLN A 224 5.53 6.17 -14.91
C GLN A 224 6.13 5.70 -13.58
N HIS A 225 5.45 5.96 -12.45
CA HIS A 225 5.86 5.51 -11.12
C HIS A 225 5.93 3.98 -11.05
N LEU A 226 4.88 3.29 -11.51
CA LEU A 226 4.83 1.83 -11.59
C LEU A 226 5.98 1.26 -12.42
N LEU A 227 6.28 1.87 -13.57
CA LEU A 227 7.40 1.44 -14.42
C LEU A 227 8.75 1.58 -13.70
N TRP A 228 8.96 2.69 -12.98
CA TRP A 228 10.17 2.94 -12.22
C TRP A 228 10.32 1.97 -11.06
N VAL A 229 9.34 1.85 -10.18
CA VAL A 229 9.40 0.98 -9.00
C VAL A 229 9.63 -0.47 -9.40
N ARG A 230 8.92 -0.95 -10.43
CA ARG A 230 9.11 -2.29 -10.99
C ARG A 230 10.54 -2.48 -11.52
N GLY A 231 11.04 -1.51 -12.27
CA GLY A 231 12.40 -1.54 -12.83
C GLY A 231 13.47 -1.55 -11.73
N TRP A 232 13.34 -0.67 -10.75
CA TRP A 232 14.27 -0.56 -9.61
C TRP A 232 14.33 -1.84 -8.80
N LEU A 233 13.18 -2.44 -8.50
CA LEU A 233 13.10 -3.70 -7.77
C LEU A 233 13.78 -4.83 -8.54
N ALA A 234 13.44 -4.98 -9.84
CA ALA A 234 14.03 -6.01 -10.69
C ALA A 234 15.55 -5.86 -10.83
N ALA A 235 16.04 -4.63 -10.98
CA ALA A 235 17.46 -4.33 -11.00
C ALA A 235 18.14 -4.71 -9.67
N GLY A 236 17.50 -4.41 -8.54
CA GLY A 236 18.03 -4.72 -7.20
C GLY A 236 18.14 -6.22 -6.96
N VAL A 237 17.12 -6.98 -7.33
CA VAL A 237 17.16 -8.45 -7.27
C VAL A 237 18.28 -9.00 -8.15
N SER A 238 18.43 -8.47 -9.36
CA SER A 238 19.47 -8.89 -10.30
C SER A 238 20.89 -8.59 -9.78
N VAL A 239 21.09 -7.41 -9.18
CA VAL A 239 22.38 -7.03 -8.57
C VAL A 239 22.71 -7.95 -7.40
N GLU A 240 21.75 -8.23 -6.52
CA GLU A 240 21.98 -9.12 -5.38
C GLU A 240 22.28 -10.55 -5.82
N ALA A 241 21.56 -11.07 -6.83
CA ALA A 241 21.77 -12.41 -7.37
C ALA A 241 23.16 -12.59 -8.02
N ARG A 242 23.71 -11.54 -8.65
CA ARG A 242 25.07 -11.57 -9.20
C ARG A 242 26.15 -11.56 -8.11
N GLY A 243 25.80 -11.11 -6.90
CA GLY A 243 26.75 -10.85 -5.82
C GLY A 243 27.61 -9.62 -6.11
N ALA A 244 27.92 -8.84 -5.07
CA ALA A 244 29.00 -7.86 -5.21
C ALA A 244 30.32 -8.61 -5.41
N PRO A 245 31.23 -8.17 -6.31
CA PRO A 245 32.61 -8.64 -6.24
C PRO A 245 33.09 -8.36 -4.81
N ALA A 246 33.72 -9.36 -4.19
CA ALA A 246 34.29 -9.23 -2.85
C ALA A 246 35.06 -7.91 -2.80
N ARG A 247 34.66 -6.99 -1.91
CA ARG A 247 35.44 -5.77 -1.69
C ARG A 247 36.84 -6.25 -1.35
N GLU A 248 37.81 -5.99 -2.23
CA GLU A 248 39.21 -6.08 -1.87
C GLU A 248 39.36 -5.24 -0.60
N GLU A 249 39.69 -5.91 0.51
CA GLU A 249 40.15 -5.23 1.72
C GLU A 249 41.28 -4.31 1.26
N ARG A 250 41.01 -3.00 1.25
CA ARG A 250 42.07 -2.02 1.14
C ARG A 250 42.94 -2.20 2.38
N ALA A 251 44.03 -2.94 2.21
CA ALA A 251 45.15 -2.91 3.12
C ALA A 251 45.66 -1.47 3.17
N GLY A 252 45.69 -0.91 4.38
CA GLY A 252 46.26 0.40 4.68
C GLY A 252 45.20 1.39 5.18
N THR A 253 45.32 2.05 6.33
CA THR A 253 46.45 2.23 7.24
C THR A 253 45.84 2.67 8.58
N GLN A 254 46.17 2.00 9.69
CA GLN A 254 45.84 2.53 11.01
C GLN A 254 46.66 3.82 11.23
N PRO A 255 46.04 4.96 11.59
CA PRO A 255 46.81 6.02 12.21
C PRO A 255 47.19 5.55 13.62
N ARG A 256 48.50 5.55 13.89
CA ARG A 256 49.01 5.49 15.25
C ARG A 256 48.77 6.85 15.93
N VAL A 257 48.48 6.75 17.23
CA VAL A 257 48.38 7.75 18.31
C VAL A 257 47.03 8.44 18.41
#